data_AF-A0A7C2QPZ9-F1
#
_entry.id   AF-A0A7C2QPZ9-F1
#
_cell.length_a   1.000
_cell.length_b   1.000
_cell.length_c   1.000
_cell.angle_alpha   90.00
_cell.angle_beta   90.00
_cell.angle_gamma   90.00
#
_symmetry.space_group_name_H-M   'P 1'
#
loop_
_entity.id
_entity.type
_entity.pdbx_description
1 polymer ?
#
loop_
_entity_poly.entity_id
_entity_poly.type
_entity_poly.pdbx_seq_one_letter_code
_entity_poly.pdbx_strand_id
1 'polypeptide(L)'
;MSYFIPNLKCHIVRALAELGIAILYAHTPQAKGRVERLFRFFQDRLIKQMRLAGITDYTQANRFLQEQFLPWYNQQYTRCVPNRYRALPEEVDLPLVFSIWICDISNWELNVTRHW
;
A
#
# COMPACT_ATOMS: atom_id res chain seq x y z
N MET A 1 4.33 -16.02 31.13
CA MET A 1 5.00 -14.92 30.40
C MET A 1 3.89 -14.11 29.75
N SER A 2 3.48 -13.04 30.41
CA SER A 2 2.31 -12.23 30.05
C SER A 2 2.62 -11.46 28.77
N TYR A 3 1.93 -11.79 27.67
CA TYR A 3 1.91 -10.93 26.49
C TYR A 3 1.11 -9.68 26.86
N PHE A 4 1.82 -8.66 27.30
CA PHE A 4 1.34 -7.28 27.33
C PHE A 4 0.86 -6.95 25.90
N ILE A 5 -0.43 -6.67 25.72
CA ILE A 5 -1.00 -6.18 24.46
C ILE A 5 -1.19 -4.66 24.60
N PRO A 6 -0.16 -3.83 24.34
CA PRO A 6 -0.35 -2.40 24.30
C PRO A 6 -0.85 -2.02 22.91
N ASN A 7 -2.01 -1.38 22.90
CA ASN A 7 -2.57 -0.60 21.81
C ASN A 7 -3.22 -1.40 20.68
N LEU A 8 -4.50 -1.07 20.46
CA LEU A 8 -5.32 -1.38 19.31
C LEU A 8 -4.63 -0.89 18.02
N LYS A 9 -3.64 -1.64 17.52
CA LYS A 9 -3.01 -1.37 16.23
C LYS A 9 -3.90 -1.94 15.15
N CYS A 10 -4.26 -1.12 14.15
CA CYS A 10 -4.95 -1.63 12.98
C CYS A 10 -4.07 -2.70 12.29
N HIS A 11 -4.73 -3.67 11.63
CA HIS A 11 -4.09 -4.85 11.04
C HIS A 11 -2.82 -4.50 10.24
N ILE A 12 -2.87 -3.45 9.42
CA ILE A 12 -1.74 -3.02 8.58
C ILE A 12 -0.55 -2.50 9.39
N VAL A 13 -0.79 -1.83 10.52
CA VAL A 13 0.29 -1.30 11.39
C VAL A 13 1.04 -2.44 12.06
N ARG A 14 0.33 -3.49 12.48
CA ARG A 14 0.93 -4.72 13.01
C ARG A 14 1.75 -5.43 11.93
N ALA A 15 1.15 -5.68 10.76
CA ALA A 15 1.80 -6.40 9.67
C ALA A 15 3.09 -5.71 9.21
N LEU A 16 3.09 -4.39 9.04
CA LEU A 16 4.28 -3.65 8.64
C LEU A 16 5.38 -3.70 9.72
N ALA A 17 5.02 -3.68 11.00
CA ALA A 17 5.99 -3.83 12.09
C ALA A 17 6.66 -5.22 12.08
N GLU A 18 5.90 -6.29 11.83
CA GLU A 18 6.43 -7.67 11.71
C GLU A 18 7.37 -7.82 10.51
N LEU A 19 7.12 -7.07 9.42
CA LEU A 19 8.02 -7.00 8.27
C LEU A 19 9.25 -6.09 8.48
N GLY A 20 9.38 -5.47 9.66
CA GLY A 20 10.46 -4.51 9.94
C GLY A 20 10.32 -3.18 9.19
N ILE A 21 9.11 -2.84 8.74
CA ILE A 21 8.80 -1.60 8.00
C ILE A 21 8.27 -0.57 8.98
N ALA A 22 9.04 0.51 9.21
CA ALA A 22 8.61 1.62 10.04
C ALA A 22 7.57 2.49 9.31
N ILE A 23 6.42 2.70 9.92
CA ILE A 23 5.41 3.64 9.43
C ILE A 23 5.77 5.03 9.93
N LEU A 24 5.97 5.96 8.99
CA LEU A 24 6.15 7.37 9.28
C LEU A 24 4.85 8.11 8.97
N TYR A 25 4.13 8.49 10.02
CA TYR A 25 2.93 9.30 9.86
C TYR A 25 3.32 10.71 9.44
N ALA A 26 2.94 11.09 8.22
CA ALA A 26 3.12 12.46 7.76
C ALA A 26 2.08 13.35 8.45
N HIS A 27 2.47 14.03 9.52
CA HIS A 27 1.66 15.06 10.17
C HIS A 27 1.61 16.38 9.37
N THR A 28 2.22 16.40 8.18
CA THR A 28 2.40 17.59 7.35
C THR A 28 1.76 17.39 5.96
N PRO A 29 0.99 18.36 5.43
CA PRO A 29 0.31 18.25 4.13
C PRO A 29 1.23 17.94 2.93
N GLN A 30 2.51 18.24 3.05
CA GLN A 30 3.51 18.18 1.98
C GLN A 30 3.68 16.75 1.42
N ALA A 31 3.55 15.71 2.26
CA ALA A 31 3.64 14.32 1.79
C ALA A 31 2.40 13.93 0.97
N LYS A 32 1.20 14.29 1.45
CA LYS A 32 -0.07 14.07 0.75
C LYS A 32 -0.08 14.79 -0.61
N GLY A 33 0.36 16.05 -0.65
CA GLY A 33 0.41 16.83 -1.88
C GLY A 33 1.42 16.33 -2.93
N ARG A 34 2.44 15.53 -2.56
CA ARG A 34 3.33 14.88 -3.54
C ARG A 34 2.62 13.69 -4.21
N VAL A 35 1.99 12.84 -3.41
CA VAL A 35 1.27 11.66 -3.88
C VAL A 35 0.08 12.06 -4.76
N GLU A 36 -0.67 13.10 -4.36
CA GLU A 36 -1.79 13.62 -5.17
C GLU A 36 -1.33 14.17 -6.53
N ARG A 37 -0.20 14.88 -6.58
CA ARG A 37 0.36 15.37 -7.86
C ARG A 37 0.81 14.23 -8.75
N LEU A 38 1.43 13.20 -8.18
CA LEU A 38 1.82 12.00 -8.92
C LEU A 38 0.60 11.30 -9.52
N PHE A 39 -0.43 11.05 -8.72
CA PHE A 39 -1.64 10.37 -9.20
C PHE A 39 -2.41 11.20 -10.23
N ARG A 40 -2.49 12.53 -10.05
CA ARG A 40 -3.09 13.41 -11.06
C ARG A 40 -2.34 13.33 -12.37
N PHE A 41 -1.01 13.37 -12.35
CA PHE A 41 -0.19 13.22 -13.56
C PHE A 41 -0.44 11.89 -14.27
N PHE A 42 -0.52 10.78 -13.53
CA PHE A 42 -0.86 9.47 -14.13
C PHE A 42 -2.27 9.46 -14.70
N GLN A 43 -3.29 9.90 -13.97
CA GLN A 43 -4.66 9.95 -14.48
C GLN A 43 -4.77 10.81 -15.74
N ASP A 44 -4.08 11.95 -15.78
CA ASP A 44 -4.11 12.85 -16.93
C ASP A 44 -3.38 12.28 -18.15
N ARG A 45 -2.25 11.57 -17.95
CA ARG A 45 -1.36 11.20 -19.05
C ARG A 45 -1.42 9.73 -19.43
N LEU A 46 -1.41 8.82 -18.45
CA LEU A 46 -1.49 7.37 -18.69
C LEU A 46 -2.76 7.03 -19.46
N ILE A 47 -3.91 7.55 -19.02
CA ILE A 47 -5.21 7.30 -19.66
C ILE A 47 -5.23 7.82 -21.11
N LYS A 48 -4.69 9.02 -21.34
CA LYS A 48 -4.64 9.61 -22.70
C LYS A 48 -3.71 8.83 -23.62
N GLN A 49 -2.55 8.40 -23.12
CA GLN A 49 -1.60 7.60 -23.90
C GLN A 49 -2.19 6.23 -24.25
N MET A 50 -2.87 5.56 -23.30
CA MET A 50 -3.56 4.31 -23.59
C MET A 50 -4.67 4.48 -24.65
N ARG A 51 -5.42 5.59 -24.60
CA ARG A 51 -6.42 5.93 -25.63
C ARG A 51 -5.79 6.14 -27.00
N LEU A 52 -4.66 6.85 -27.08
CA LEU A 52 -3.93 7.07 -28.34
C LEU A 52 -3.36 5.77 -28.92
N ALA A 53 -2.96 4.84 -28.04
CA ALA A 53 -2.49 3.51 -28.43
C ALA A 53 -3.64 2.52 -28.75
N GLY A 54 -4.91 2.93 -28.63
CA GLY A 54 -6.07 2.07 -28.91
C GLY A 54 -6.25 0.92 -27.92
N ILE A 55 -5.72 1.02 -26.70
CA ILE A 55 -5.76 -0.04 -25.70
C ILE A 55 -7.15 -0.12 -25.06
N THR A 56 -7.74 -1.31 -25.07
CA THR A 56 -9.11 -1.55 -24.57
C THR A 56 -9.25 -2.67 -23.53
N ASP A 57 -8.17 -3.42 -23.25
CA ASP A 57 -8.17 -4.48 -22.24
C ASP A 57 -7.00 -4.37 -21.25
N TYR A 58 -7.13 -5.07 -20.13
CA TYR A 58 -6.17 -5.03 -19.03
C TYR A 58 -4.81 -5.66 -19.37
N THR A 59 -4.77 -6.67 -20.23
CA THR A 59 -3.51 -7.33 -20.61
C THR A 59 -2.65 -6.35 -21.41
N GLN A 60 -3.23 -5.71 -22.41
CA GLN A 60 -2.57 -4.67 -23.19
C GLN A 60 -2.20 -3.46 -22.33
N ALA A 61 -3.07 -3.04 -21.40
CA ALA A 61 -2.80 -1.94 -20.48
C ALA A 61 -1.62 -2.24 -19.54
N ASN A 62 -1.55 -3.42 -18.94
CA ASN A 62 -0.46 -3.83 -18.07
C ASN A 62 0.87 -3.89 -18.84
N ARG A 63 0.84 -4.44 -20.05
CA ARG A 63 2.00 -4.47 -20.94
C ARG A 63 2.49 -3.06 -21.27
N PHE A 64 1.59 -2.19 -21.70
CA PHE A 64 1.91 -0.79 -21.99
C PHE A 64 2.48 -0.05 -20.78
N LEU A 65 1.90 -0.27 -19.60
CA LEU A 65 2.36 0.33 -18.36
C LEU A 65 3.81 -0.07 -18.05
N GLN A 66 4.13 -1.36 -18.13
CA GLN A 66 5.45 -1.90 -17.80
C GLN A 66 6.50 -1.62 -18.86
N GLU A 67 6.17 -1.79 -20.14
CA GLU A 67 7.15 -1.76 -21.23
C GLU A 67 7.38 -0.35 -21.80
N GLN A 68 6.39 0.55 -21.70
CA GLN A 68 6.46 1.86 -22.36
C GLN A 68 6.32 3.01 -21.37
N PHE A 69 5.21 3.05 -20.61
CA PHE A 69 4.88 4.22 -19.82
C PHE A 69 5.80 4.42 -18.61
N LEU A 70 6.01 3.38 -17.79
CA LEU A 70 6.87 3.48 -16.60
C LEU A 70 8.35 3.74 -16.96
N PRO A 71 8.95 3.08 -17.97
CA PRO A 71 10.31 3.39 -18.40
C PRO A 71 10.47 4.86 -18.83
N TRP A 72 9.55 5.35 -19.67
CA TRP A 72 9.54 6.75 -20.11
C TRP A 72 9.33 7.69 -18.91
N TYR A 73 8.39 7.41 -18.02
CA TYR A 73 8.13 8.24 -16.84
C TYR A 73 9.34 8.31 -15.90
N ASN A 74 9.96 7.17 -15.62
CA ASN A 74 11.10 7.07 -14.73
C ASN A 74 12.31 7.84 -15.28
N GLN A 75 12.53 7.80 -16.61
CA GLN A 75 13.59 8.57 -17.25
C GLN A 75 13.40 10.09 -17.13
N GLN A 76 12.16 10.57 -17.21
CA GLN A 76 11.87 11.99 -17.31
C GLN A 76 11.59 12.66 -15.96
N TYR A 77 10.98 11.95 -15.02
CA TYR A 77 10.38 12.54 -13.82
C TYR A 77 10.84 11.92 -12.50
N THR A 78 11.64 10.85 -12.53
CA THR A 78 12.12 10.19 -11.31
C THR A 78 13.59 10.50 -11.07
N ARG A 79 13.94 10.68 -9.79
CA ARG A 79 15.33 10.79 -9.37
C ARG A 79 15.90 9.39 -9.14
N CYS A 80 17.10 9.14 -9.66
CA CYS A 80 17.81 7.90 -9.34
C CYS A 80 18.04 7.83 -7.83
N VAL A 81 17.53 6.77 -7.22
CA VAL A 81 17.74 6.45 -5.80
C VAL A 81 18.32 5.04 -5.70
N PRO A 82 19.22 4.77 -4.75
CA PRO A 82 19.77 3.44 -4.57
C PRO A 82 18.65 2.46 -4.21
N ASN A 83 18.67 1.28 -4.80
CA ASN A 83 17.74 0.22 -4.46
C ASN A 83 17.94 -0.17 -2.98
N ARG A 84 16.86 -0.13 -2.19
CA ARG A 84 16.83 -0.53 -0.77
C ARG A 84 16.08 -1.85 -0.56
N TYR A 85 15.82 -2.59 -1.63
CA TYR A 85 15.20 -3.91 -1.57
C TYR A 85 15.97 -4.83 -0.63
N ARG A 86 15.22 -5.55 0.22
CA ARG A 86 15.71 -6.60 1.09
C ARG A 86 14.89 -7.85 0.79
N ALA A 87 15.56 -8.99 0.60
CA ALA A 87 14.87 -10.27 0.49
C ALA A 87 14.06 -10.56 1.77
N LEU A 88 12.93 -11.24 1.60
CA LEU A 88 12.13 -11.67 2.74
C LEU A 88 12.93 -12.71 3.55
N PRO A 89 13.06 -12.56 4.88
CA PRO A 89 13.66 -13.60 5.72
C PRO A 89 12.84 -14.90 5.62
N GLU A 90 13.50 -16.06 5.62
CA GLU A 90 12.84 -17.36 5.48
C GLU A 90 11.88 -17.66 6.65
N GLU A 91 12.11 -17.02 7.80
CA GLU A 91 11.32 -17.19 9.01
C GLU A 91 9.97 -16.43 8.98
N VAL A 92 9.75 -15.58 7.98
CA VAL A 92 8.53 -14.75 7.87
C VAL A 92 7.44 -15.47 7.08
N ASP A 93 6.38 -15.86 7.77
CA ASP A 93 5.15 -16.38 7.17
C ASP A 93 4.22 -15.22 6.74
N LEU A 94 4.22 -14.86 5.45
CA LEU A 94 3.37 -13.79 4.90
C LEU A 94 1.86 -14.01 5.11
N PRO A 95 1.29 -15.20 4.84
CA PRO A 95 -0.10 -15.51 5.20
C PRO A 95 -0.43 -15.18 6.65
N LEU A 96 0.44 -15.54 7.60
CA LEU A 96 0.22 -15.24 9.01
C LEU A 96 0.31 -13.72 9.30
N VAL A 97 1.32 -13.05 8.73
CA VAL A 97 1.52 -11.60 8.86
C VAL A 97 0.29 -10.83 8.37
N PHE A 98 -0.31 -11.24 7.24
CA PHE A 98 -1.50 -10.58 6.66
C PHE A 98 -2.83 -11.20 7.09
N SER A 99 -2.85 -12.09 8.08
CA SER A 99 -4.09 -12.61 8.67
C SER A 99 -4.80 -11.58 9.56
N ILE A 100 -6.12 -11.50 9.45
CA ILE A 100 -6.93 -10.72 10.39
C ILE A 100 -7.04 -11.50 11.69
N TRP A 101 -6.42 -10.98 12.74
CA TRP A 101 -6.60 -11.50 14.09
C TRP A 101 -7.95 -10.98 14.59
N ILE A 102 -8.95 -11.85 14.62
CA ILE A 102 -10.19 -11.57 15.35
C ILE A 102 -9.82 -11.66 16.84
N CYS A 103 -9.40 -10.53 17.40
CA CYS A 103 -9.30 -10.40 18.84
C CYS A 103 -10.71 -10.13 19.37
N ASP A 104 -11.26 -11.12 20.06
CA ASP A 104 -12.38 -11.02 21.01
C ASP A 104 -13.82 -11.02 20.42
N ILE A 105 -14.36 -12.22 20.14
CA ILE A 105 -15.81 -12.44 19.91
C ILE A 105 -16.60 -12.31 21.23
N SER A 106 -15.95 -12.35 22.40
CA SER A 106 -16.62 -12.37 23.70
C SER A 106 -17.33 -11.06 24.06
N ASN A 107 -17.09 -9.97 23.33
CA ASN A 107 -17.67 -8.65 23.61
C ASN A 107 -18.62 -8.12 22.51
N TRP A 108 -18.90 -8.94 21.47
CA TRP A 108 -19.79 -8.56 20.38
C TRP A 108 -21.28 -8.51 20.82
N GLU A 109 -21.70 -9.35 21.76
CA GLU A 109 -23.10 -9.40 22.22
C GLU A 109 -23.48 -8.30 23.23
N LEU A 110 -22.51 -7.67 23.92
CA LEU A 110 -22.80 -6.72 25.01
C LEU A 110 -22.98 -5.26 24.56
N ASN A 111 -22.62 -4.89 23.33
CA ASN A 111 -22.72 -3.51 22.83
C ASN A 111 -23.81 -3.27 21.79
N VAL A 112 -24.51 -4.30 21.32
CA VAL A 112 -25.56 -4.16 20.29
C VAL A 112 -26.95 -3.87 20.91
N THR A 113 -27.14 -4.08 22.21
CA THR A 113 -28.44 -3.94 22.89
C THR A 113 -28.60 -2.70 23.78
N ARG A 114 -27.65 -1.74 23.77
CA ARG A 114 -27.74 -0.53 24.61
C ARG A 114 -27.94 0.80 23.88
N HIS A 115 -28.17 0.79 22.57
CA HIS A 115 -28.48 2.03 21.82
C HIS A 115 -29.38 1.75 20.60
N TRP A 116 -30.57 1.19 20.87
CA TRP A 116 -31.76 1.40 20.06
C TRP A 116 -32.90 1.78 21.01
#